data_AF-A0A2H5V3H5-F1
#
_entry.id   AF-A0A2H5V3H5-F1
#
_cell.length_a   1.000
_cell.length_b   1.000
_cell.length_c   1.000
_cell.angle_alpha   90.00
_cell.angle_beta   90.00
_cell.angle_gamma   90.00
#
_symmetry.space_group_name_H-M   'P 1'
#
loop_
_entity.id
_entity.type
_entity.pdbx_description
1 polymer ?
#
loop_
_entity_poly.entity_id
_entity_poly.type
_entity_poly.pdbx_seq_one_letter_code
_entity_poly.pdbx_strand_id
1 'polypeptide(L)'
;MGSAVNWNDFKTRLRSLQSRSLLAEDLLDILLTTYNYSVVSPEKGEEIVKLFITRELDSPEAVYMLVDLSIRAEPEKTLKVLKNHGLVHGI
;
A
#
# COMPACT_ATOMS: atom_id res chain seq x y z
N MET A 1 2.77 -5.15 20.13
CA MET A 1 1.74 -4.10 20.02
C MET A 1 1.30 -4.06 18.57
N GLY A 2 0.21 -4.76 18.23
CA GLY A 2 -0.27 -4.84 16.85
C GLY A 2 -1.17 -3.66 16.55
N SER A 3 -0.72 -2.76 15.66
CA SER A 3 -1.61 -1.77 15.04
C SER A 3 -2.58 -2.54 14.15
N ALA A 4 -3.72 -2.95 14.70
CA ALA A 4 -4.74 -3.68 13.97
C ALA A 4 -5.45 -2.70 13.04
N VAL A 5 -4.89 -2.50 11.84
CA VAL A 5 -5.62 -1.89 10.73
C VAL A 5 -6.92 -2.66 10.60
N ASN A 6 -8.05 -1.99 10.84
CA ASN A 6 -9.36 -2.59 10.59
C ASN A 6 -9.53 -2.69 9.08
N TRP A 7 -9.24 -3.87 8.53
CA TRP A 7 -9.24 -4.10 7.09
C TRP A 7 -10.60 -3.84 6.43
N ASN A 8 -11.73 -3.98 7.15
CA ASN A 8 -13.05 -3.69 6.60
C ASN A 8 -13.32 -2.18 6.50
N ASP A 9 -12.93 -1.42 7.53
CA ASP A 9 -13.01 0.05 7.50
C ASP A 9 -12.05 0.62 6.45
N PHE A 10 -10.81 0.11 6.39
CA PHE A 10 -9.83 0.46 5.37
C PHE A 10 -10.37 0.26 3.96
N LYS A 11 -10.93 -0.93 3.67
CA LYS A 11 -11.52 -1.26 2.36
C LYS A 11 -12.61 -0.28 1.96
N THR A 12 -13.46 0.10 2.92
CA THR A 12 -14.57 1.02 2.69
C THR A 12 -14.05 2.42 2.34
N ARG A 13 -13.08 2.93 3.10
CA ARG A 13 -12.49 4.25 2.90
C ARG A 13 -11.70 4.36 1.62
N LEU A 14 -10.96 3.31 1.27
CA LEU A 14 -10.18 3.26 0.03
C LEU A 14 -11.07 3.36 -1.22
N ARG A 15 -12.26 2.73 -1.19
CA ARG A 15 -13.23 2.84 -2.29
C ARG A 15 -13.72 4.27 -2.49
N SER A 16 -13.86 5.04 -1.41
CA SER A 16 -14.24 6.45 -1.45
C SER A 16 -13.07 7.43 -1.67
N LEU A 17 -11.82 6.95 -1.64
CA LEU A 17 -10.65 7.82 -1.80
C LEU A 17 -10.57 8.34 -3.23
N GLN A 18 -10.61 9.65 -3.40
CA GLN A 18 -10.53 10.31 -4.72
C GLN A 18 -9.11 10.28 -5.30
N SER A 19 -8.08 10.20 -4.44
CA SER A 19 -6.67 10.29 -4.83
C SER A 19 -5.91 8.97 -4.67
N ARG A 20 -6.48 7.86 -5.16
CA ARG A 20 -5.84 6.53 -5.07
C ARG A 20 -4.50 6.44 -5.79
N SER A 21 -4.31 7.20 -6.87
CA SER A 21 -3.04 7.27 -7.58
C SER A 21 -1.90 7.79 -6.70
N LEU A 22 -2.13 8.89 -5.97
CA LEU A 22 -1.13 9.45 -5.04
C LEU A 22 -0.77 8.48 -3.92
N LEU A 23 -1.77 7.76 -3.40
CA LEU A 23 -1.52 6.72 -2.42
C LEU A 23 -0.68 5.57 -2.99
N ALA A 24 -0.97 5.12 -4.21
CA ALA A 24 -0.20 4.06 -4.86
C ALA A 24 1.26 4.50 -5.09
N GLU A 25 1.48 5.75 -5.50
CA GLU A 25 2.82 6.34 -5.67
C GLU A 25 3.60 6.37 -4.34
N ASP A 26 3.00 6.86 -3.26
CA ASP A 26 3.64 6.91 -1.93
C ASP A 26 4.00 5.49 -1.42
N LEU A 27 3.14 4.50 -1.66
CA LEU A 27 3.38 3.11 -1.26
C LEU A 27 4.49 2.46 -2.09
N LEU A 28 4.55 2.77 -3.39
CA LEU A 28 5.63 2.33 -4.27
C LEU A 28 6.97 2.92 -3.85
N ASP A 29 7.01 4.19 -3.46
CA ASP A 29 8.24 4.83 -2.97
C ASP A 29 8.78 4.09 -1.74
N ILE A 30 7.91 3.69 -0.81
CA ILE A 30 8.31 2.84 0.34
C ILE A 30 8.94 1.53 -0.13
N LEU A 31 8.31 0.81 -1.07
CA LEU A 31 8.80 -0.49 -1.54
C LEU A 31 10.12 -0.38 -2.30
N LEU A 32 10.27 0.65 -3.14
CA LEU A 32 11.48 0.87 -3.94
C LEU A 32 12.66 1.35 -3.08
N THR A 33 12.40 2.18 -2.07
CA THR A 33 13.44 2.69 -1.17
C THR A 33 13.80 1.72 -0.06
N THR A 34 12.92 0.77 0.25
CA THR A 34 13.14 -0.23 1.30
C THR A 34 13.44 -1.61 0.74
N TYR A 35 14.22 -1.66 -0.33
CA TYR A 35 14.47 -2.89 -1.09
C TYR A 35 14.90 -4.06 -0.19
N ASN A 36 13.95 -4.92 0.13
CA ASN A 36 14.13 -6.05 1.03
C ASN A 36 13.66 -7.32 0.31
N TYR A 37 14.60 -8.00 -0.37
CA TYR A 37 14.36 -9.26 -1.09
C TYR A 37 13.71 -10.35 -0.21
N SER A 38 13.76 -10.21 1.13
CA SER A 38 13.12 -11.16 2.05
C SER A 38 11.61 -10.96 2.21
N VAL A 39 11.06 -9.81 1.79
CA VAL A 39 9.65 -9.45 2.02
C VAL A 39 8.81 -9.48 0.73
N VAL A 40 9.39 -9.05 -0.38
CA VAL A 40 8.72 -9.03 -1.70
C VAL A 40 9.26 -10.19 -2.53
N SER A 41 8.41 -11.18 -2.81
CA SER A 41 8.78 -12.30 -3.69
C SER A 41 8.90 -11.82 -5.14
N PRO A 42 9.71 -12.50 -5.98
CA PRO A 42 9.84 -12.14 -7.40
C PRO A 42 8.49 -12.05 -8.13
N GLU A 43 7.57 -12.98 -7.87
CA GLU A 43 6.25 -13.01 -8.49
C GLU A 43 5.42 -11.78 -8.13
N LYS A 44 5.53 -11.29 -6.89
CA LYS A 44 4.87 -10.05 -6.45
C LYS A 44 5.51 -8.81 -7.07
N GLY A 45 6.83 -8.81 -7.26
CA GLY A 45 7.52 -7.77 -8.02
C GLY A 45 7.04 -7.69 -9.47
N GLU A 46 6.92 -8.83 -10.15
CA GLU A 46 6.40 -8.91 -11.52
C GLU A 46 4.94 -8.43 -11.61
N GLU A 47 4.12 -8.77 -10.63
CA GLU A 47 2.73 -8.33 -10.56
C GLU A 47 2.62 -6.80 -10.42
N ILE A 48 3.43 -6.17 -9.57
CA ILE A 48 3.52 -4.71 -9.45
C ILE A 48 3.95 -4.07 -10.77
N VAL A 49 4.99 -4.62 -11.42
CA VAL A 49 5.48 -4.11 -12.70
C VAL A 49 4.39 -4.19 -13.77
N LYS A 50 3.63 -5.28 -13.82
CA LYS A 50 2.50 -5.44 -14.73
C LYS A 50 1.44 -4.37 -14.50
N LEU A 51 1.03 -4.15 -13.24
CA LEU A 51 0.06 -3.12 -12.87
C LEU A 51 0.52 -1.71 -13.23
N PHE A 52 1.82 -1.43 -13.11
CA PHE A 52 2.41 -0.16 -13.56
C PHE A 52 2.29 0.01 -15.08
N ILE A 53 2.66 -1.03 -15.84
CA ILE A 53 2.60 -1.03 -17.31
C ILE A 53 1.16 -0.87 -17.81
N THR A 54 0.20 -1.56 -17.17
CA THR A 54 -1.23 -1.47 -17.53
C THR A 54 -1.93 -0.22 -17.01
N ARG A 55 -1.25 0.59 -16.19
CA ARG A 55 -1.79 1.80 -15.51
C ARG A 55 -2.97 1.49 -14.59
N GLU A 56 -2.89 0.38 -13.87
CA GLU A 56 -3.95 -0.12 -12.97
C GLU A 56 -3.51 -0.08 -11.48
N LEU A 57 -2.44 0.65 -11.18
CA LEU A 57 -1.89 0.76 -9.81
C LEU A 57 -2.83 1.45 -8.81
N ASP A 58 -3.76 2.28 -9.30
CA ASP A 58 -4.77 2.96 -8.49
C ASP A 58 -6.05 2.13 -8.31
N SER A 59 -6.10 0.92 -8.89
CA SER A 59 -7.18 -0.03 -8.62
C SER A 59 -7.20 -0.42 -7.14
N PRO A 60 -8.37 -0.66 -6.54
CA PRO A 60 -8.46 -1.09 -5.15
C PRO A 60 -7.58 -2.31 -4.85
N GLU A 61 -7.61 -3.30 -5.74
CA GLU A 61 -6.85 -4.55 -5.67
C GLU A 61 -5.34 -4.31 -5.65
N ALA A 62 -4.83 -3.46 -6.55
CA ALA A 62 -3.43 -3.06 -6.57
C ALA A 62 -3.03 -2.35 -5.28
N VAL A 63 -3.84 -1.40 -4.82
CA VAL A 63 -3.55 -0.67 -3.58
C VAL A 63 -3.55 -1.60 -2.36
N TYR A 64 -4.46 -2.58 -2.27
CA TYR A 64 -4.42 -3.57 -1.17
C TYR A 64 -3.09 -4.32 -1.15
N MET A 65 -2.62 -4.75 -2.32
CA MET A 65 -1.36 -5.46 -2.44
C MET A 65 -0.18 -4.58 -2.04
N LEU A 66 -0.14 -3.33 -2.53
CA LEU A 66 0.90 -2.37 -2.15
C LEU A 66 0.91 -2.13 -0.65
N VAL A 67 -0.26 -1.96 0.00
CA VAL A 67 -0.33 -1.79 1.45
C VAL A 67 0.15 -3.03 2.20
N ASP A 68 -0.24 -4.24 1.80
CA ASP A 68 0.20 -5.49 2.45
C ASP A 68 1.71 -5.69 2.33
N LEU A 69 2.30 -5.36 1.17
CA LEU A 69 3.74 -5.43 0.98
C LEU A 69 4.47 -4.35 1.79
N SER A 70 4.01 -3.10 1.71
CA SER A 70 4.64 -1.97 2.40
C SER A 70 4.56 -2.13 3.93
N ILE A 71 3.44 -2.63 4.47
CA ILE A 71 3.30 -2.80 5.93
C ILE A 71 4.21 -3.91 6.48
N ARG A 72 4.53 -4.92 5.67
CA ARG A 72 5.50 -5.97 6.03
C ARG A 72 6.94 -5.49 5.90
N ALA A 73 7.23 -4.66 4.90
CA ALA A 73 8.56 -4.13 4.65
C ALA A 73 8.92 -3.02 5.65
N GLU A 74 8.03 -2.04 5.82
CA GLU A 74 8.20 -0.84 6.65
C GLU A 74 6.86 -0.44 7.30
N PRO A 75 6.49 -1.09 8.41
CA PRO A 75 5.21 -0.86 9.06
C PRO A 75 5.02 0.61 9.49
N GLU A 76 6.04 1.25 10.08
CA GLU A 76 5.93 2.61 10.61
C GLU A 76 5.73 3.66 9.52
N LYS A 77 6.51 3.59 8.44
CA LYS A 77 6.37 4.50 7.29
C LYS A 77 5.04 4.29 6.59
N THR A 78 4.62 3.03 6.42
CA THR A 78 3.35 2.69 5.78
C THR A 78 2.18 3.25 6.58
N LEU A 79 2.15 3.05 7.91
CA LEU A 79 1.10 3.62 8.76
C LEU A 79 1.04 5.14 8.69
N LYS A 80 2.20 5.81 8.57
CA LYS A 80 2.27 7.26 8.39
C LYS A 80 1.65 7.71 7.07
N VAL A 81 1.97 7.03 5.96
CA VAL A 81 1.35 7.28 4.64
C VAL A 81 -0.16 7.08 4.72
N LEU A 82 -0.62 5.94 5.25
CA LEU A 82 -2.07 5.66 5.39
C LEU A 82 -2.79 6.73 6.23
N LYS A 83 -2.13 7.27 7.26
CA LYS A 83 -2.68 8.35 8.09
C LYS A 83 -2.77 9.67 7.31
N ASN A 84 -1.75 10.01 6.52
CA ASN A 84 -1.75 11.20 5.68
C ASN A 84 -2.87 11.18 4.63
N HIS A 85 -3.24 10.00 4.15
CA HIS A 85 -4.36 9.79 3.22
C HIS A 85 -5.72 9.61 3.92
N GLY A 86 -5.81 9.76 5.25
CA GLY A 86 -7.07 9.66 6.01
C GLY A 86 -7.64 8.24 6.13
N LEU A 87 -6.85 7.22 5.77
CA LEU A 87 -7.29 5.83 5.73
C LEU A 87 -7.24 5.18 7.11
N VAL A 88 -6.28 5.59 7.95
CA VAL A 88 -6.18 5.16 9.35
C VAL A 88 -6.15 6.38 10.26
N HIS A 89 -6.89 6.32 11.36
CA HIS A 89 -6.80 7.30 12.45
C HIS A 89 -5.96 6.66 13.56
N GLY A 90 -4.99 7.41 14.08
CA GLY A 90 -4.10 6.91 15.13
C GLY A 90 -4.87 6.52 16.40
N ILE A 91 -4.40 5.45 17.03
CA ILE A 91 -4.60 5.16 18.46
C ILE A 91 -3.63 6.04 19.24
#